data_AF-A0AAD6HLW0-F1
#
_entry.id   AF-A0AAD6HLW0-F1
#
_cell.length_a   1.000
_cell.length_b   1.000
_cell.length_c   1.000
_cell.angle_alpha   90.00
_cell.angle_beta   90.00
_cell.angle_gamma   90.00
#
_symmetry.space_group_name_H-M   'P 1'
#
loop_
_entity.id
_entity.type
_entity.pdbx_description
1 polymer ?
#
loop_
_entity_poly.entity_id
_entity_poly.type
_entity_poly.pdbx_seq_one_letter_code
_entity_poly.pdbx_strand_id
1 'polypeptide(L)'
;MCGFSGVCATLLALMRRGESGGSYLVNVALNYYNQWLVGCVGEYPESIWQSLWARHGKQVFRSFDNPSAITGKVLASMLRERGKILFNTSFFETQESKALGVDIKMVKPVINFHGNTIHLGYNVGTRGNGHDEARWPVDLMTEEIK
;
A
#
# COMPACT_ATOMS: atom_id res chain seq x y z
N MET A 1 -1.52 7.61 5.76
CA MET A 1 -1.65 8.15 4.39
C MET A 1 -0.76 9.37 4.09
N CYS A 2 -0.14 10.01 5.09
CA CYS A 2 0.89 11.05 4.88
C CYS A 2 2.07 10.60 3.97
N GLY A 3 2.37 9.31 3.94
CA GLY A 3 3.41 8.76 3.05
C GLY A 3 3.08 8.91 1.56
N PHE A 4 1.83 8.73 1.15
CA PHE A 4 1.46 8.84 -0.28
C PHE A 4 1.55 10.28 -0.77
N SER A 5 1.02 11.24 0.00
CA SER A 5 1.16 12.66 -0.32
C SER A 5 2.63 13.09 -0.33
N GLY A 6 3.47 12.53 0.54
CA GLY A 6 4.93 12.73 0.51
C GLY A 6 5.60 12.17 -0.75
N VAL A 7 5.25 10.97 -1.18
CA VAL A 7 5.78 10.41 -2.45
C VAL A 7 5.37 11.28 -3.63
N CYS A 8 4.09 11.65 -3.75
CA CYS A 8 3.63 12.54 -4.82
C CYS A 8 4.38 13.88 -4.81
N ALA A 9 4.57 14.48 -3.63
CA ALA A 9 5.28 15.74 -3.50
C ALA A 9 6.77 15.62 -3.85
N THR A 10 7.42 14.51 -3.50
CA THR A 10 8.81 14.22 -3.89
C THR A 10 8.94 14.01 -5.39
N LEU A 11 8.04 13.24 -6.01
CA LEU A 11 8.02 13.06 -7.47
C LEU A 11 7.83 14.40 -8.19
N LEU A 12 6.91 15.24 -7.70
CA LEU A 12 6.71 16.59 -8.23
C LEU A 12 7.96 17.46 -8.07
N ALA A 13 8.64 17.39 -6.92
CA ALA A 13 9.88 18.12 -6.69
C ALA A 13 11.00 17.66 -7.65
N LEU A 14 11.10 16.37 -7.93
CA LEU A 14 12.04 15.82 -8.90
C LEU A 14 11.75 16.30 -10.32
N MET A 15 10.47 16.30 -10.73
CA MET A 15 10.07 16.84 -12.04
C MET A 15 10.45 18.32 -12.17
N ARG A 16 10.09 19.15 -11.18
CA ARG A 16 10.42 20.58 -11.18
C ARG A 16 11.92 20.84 -11.18
N ARG A 17 12.69 20.01 -10.47
CA ARG A 17 14.16 20.06 -10.51
C ARG A 17 14.71 19.73 -11.90
N GLY A 18 14.11 18.76 -12.59
CA GLY A 18 14.50 18.42 -13.96
C GLY A 18 14.17 19.52 -14.97
N GLU A 19 13.02 20.17 -14.82
CA GLU A 19 12.54 21.19 -15.77
C GLU A 19 13.16 22.57 -15.54
N SER A 20 13.27 23.00 -14.28
CA SER A 20 13.62 24.37 -13.90
C SER A 20 14.87 24.46 -13.03
N GLY A 21 15.52 23.34 -12.72
CA GLY A 21 16.64 23.29 -11.78
C GLY A 21 16.22 23.55 -10.32
N GLY A 22 17.22 23.72 -9.46
CA GLY A 22 17.04 24.10 -8.05
C GLY A 22 16.94 22.96 -7.03
N SER A 23 16.68 23.34 -5.79
CA SER A 23 16.50 22.46 -4.63
C SER A 23 15.14 22.73 -3.99
N TYR A 24 14.42 21.67 -3.62
CA TYR A 24 13.07 21.75 -3.10
C TYR A 24 13.00 21.09 -1.72
N LEU A 25 12.32 21.74 -0.78
CA LEU A 25 11.99 21.18 0.54
C LEU A 25 10.52 20.73 0.54
N VAL A 26 10.29 19.46 0.87
CA VAL A 26 8.94 18.89 0.97
C VAL A 26 8.59 18.71 2.45
N ASN A 27 7.62 19.48 2.93
CA ASN A 27 7.08 19.35 4.28
C ASN A 27 5.70 18.72 4.22
N VAL A 28 5.54 17.59 4.89
CA VAL A 28 4.25 16.88 4.94
C VAL A 28 3.87 16.68 6.40
N ALA A 29 2.65 17.06 6.74
CA ALA A 29 2.13 16.92 8.09
C ALA A 29 0.78 16.22 8.05
N LEU A 30 0.60 15.22 8.92
CA LEU A 30 -0.64 14.44 9.00
C LEU A 30 -1.86 15.34 9.28
N ASN A 31 -1.69 16.34 10.15
CA ASN A 31 -2.77 17.27 10.48
C ASN A 31 -3.23 18.09 9.26
N TYR A 32 -2.29 18.61 8.46
CA TYR A 32 -2.61 19.34 7.24
C TYR A 32 -3.31 18.46 6.21
N TYR A 33 -2.87 17.21 6.07
CA TYR A 33 -3.54 16.24 5.22
C TYR A 33 -4.99 15.98 5.66
N ASN A 34 -5.22 15.82 6.96
CA ASN A 34 -6.56 15.62 7.50
C ASN A 34 -7.45 16.85 7.27
N GLN A 35 -6.94 18.06 7.48
CA GLN A 35 -7.67 19.29 7.20
C GLN A 35 -8.03 19.41 5.71
N TRP A 36 -7.10 19.07 4.82
CA TRP A 36 -7.36 19.04 3.38
C TRP A 36 -8.44 18.02 3.00
N LEU A 37 -8.42 16.82 3.59
CA LEU A 37 -9.48 15.82 3.36
C LEU A 37 -10.85 16.37 3.76
N VAL A 38 -10.96 16.98 4.94
CA VAL A 38 -12.25 17.54 5.40
C VAL A 38 -12.68 18.73 4.55
N GLY A 39 -11.77 19.66 4.26
CA GLY A 39 -12.10 20.93 3.59
C GLY A 39 -12.24 20.84 2.07
N CYS A 40 -11.49 19.95 1.42
CA CYS A 40 -11.45 19.87 -0.05
C CYS A 40 -12.08 18.60 -0.62
N VAL A 41 -11.98 17.47 0.07
CA VAL A 41 -12.60 16.21 -0.39
C VAL A 41 -14.02 16.09 0.14
N GLY A 42 -14.22 16.40 1.43
CA GLY A 42 -15.52 16.42 2.07
C GLY A 42 -16.18 15.03 2.14
N GLU A 43 -17.49 15.04 2.24
CA GLU A 43 -18.31 13.82 2.35
C GLU A 43 -19.04 13.53 1.03
N TYR A 44 -19.35 12.26 0.79
CA TYR A 44 -20.21 11.89 -0.33
C TYR A 44 -21.61 12.51 -0.16
N PRO A 45 -22.29 12.89 -1.25
CA PRO A 45 -23.71 13.27 -1.17
C PRO A 45 -24.53 12.18 -0.50
N GLU A 46 -25.51 12.58 0.31
CA GLU A 46 -26.30 11.65 1.14
C GLU A 46 -26.89 10.49 0.35
N SER A 47 -27.41 10.76 -0.86
CA SER A 47 -27.98 9.72 -1.74
C SER A 47 -26.95 8.66 -2.15
N ILE A 48 -25.72 9.08 -2.44
CA ILE A 48 -24.60 8.19 -2.80
C ILE A 48 -24.13 7.43 -1.57
N TRP A 49 -23.99 8.10 -0.43
CA TRP A 49 -23.58 7.48 0.83
C TRP A 49 -24.57 6.40 1.27
N GLN A 50 -25.87 6.69 1.30
CA GLN A 50 -26.91 5.73 1.66
C GLN A 50 -26.94 4.53 0.70
N SER A 51 -26.76 4.77 -0.61
CA SER A 51 -26.66 3.70 -1.60
C SER A 51 -25.45 2.79 -1.38
N LEU A 52 -24.28 3.36 -1.09
CA LEU A 52 -23.07 2.59 -0.78
C LEU A 52 -23.23 1.81 0.53
N TRP A 53 -23.66 2.50 1.59
CA TRP A 53 -23.82 1.90 2.91
C TRP A 53 -24.83 0.75 2.91
N ALA A 54 -25.95 0.88 2.19
CA ALA A 54 -26.92 -0.18 2.01
C ALA A 54 -26.36 -1.40 1.25
N ARG A 55 -25.52 -1.17 0.24
CA ARG A 55 -24.87 -2.25 -0.53
C ARG A 55 -23.85 -3.04 0.29
N HIS A 56 -23.22 -2.39 1.27
CA HIS A 56 -22.18 -2.96 2.13
C HIS A 56 -22.71 -3.37 3.52
N GLY A 57 -23.98 -3.79 3.59
CA GLY A 57 -24.55 -4.39 4.79
C GLY A 57 -24.83 -3.43 5.95
N LYS A 58 -24.81 -2.11 5.71
CA LYS A 58 -25.06 -1.06 6.70
C LYS A 58 -24.20 -1.19 7.97
N GLN A 59 -22.91 -1.50 7.78
CA GLN A 59 -21.97 -1.68 8.89
C GLN A 59 -21.90 -0.42 9.77
N VAL A 60 -22.00 -0.60 11.08
CA VAL A 60 -21.88 0.48 12.07
C VAL A 60 -20.56 0.34 12.83
N PHE A 61 -19.81 1.43 12.90
CA PHE A 61 -18.60 1.57 13.71
C PHE A 61 -18.91 2.40 14.95
N ARG A 62 -18.32 2.04 16.08
CA ARG A 62 -18.45 2.75 17.35
C ARG A 62 -17.18 3.56 17.61
N SER A 63 -17.31 4.69 18.30
CA SER A 63 -16.17 5.55 18.66
C SER A 63 -15.12 4.85 19.52
N PHE A 64 -15.51 3.83 20.28
CA PHE A 64 -14.64 3.03 21.14
C PHE A 64 -14.18 1.72 20.48
N ASP A 65 -14.55 1.45 19.22
CA ASP A 65 -13.99 0.30 18.52
C ASP A 65 -12.48 0.51 18.35
N ASN A 66 -11.69 -0.42 18.87
CA ASN A 66 -10.25 -0.39 18.64
C ASN A 66 -9.92 -0.72 17.17
N PRO A 67 -8.71 -0.37 16.68
CA PRO A 67 -8.32 -0.61 15.29
C PRO A 67 -8.49 -2.06 14.84
N SER A 68 -8.24 -3.04 15.72
CA SER A 68 -8.42 -4.46 15.40
C SER A 68 -9.88 -4.83 15.19
N ALA A 69 -10.79 -4.30 16.02
CA ALA A 69 -12.23 -4.49 15.89
C ALA A 69 -12.78 -3.86 14.60
N ILE A 70 -12.33 -2.64 14.27
CA ILE A 70 -12.65 -1.98 12.99
C ILE A 70 -12.14 -2.83 11.83
N THR A 71 -10.87 -3.25 11.87
CA THR A 71 -10.25 -4.06 10.82
C THR A 71 -10.98 -5.37 10.60
N GLY A 72 -11.33 -6.09 11.68
CA GLY A 72 -12.09 -7.34 11.58
C GLY A 72 -13.46 -7.15 10.92
N LYS A 73 -14.21 -6.10 11.30
CA LYS A 73 -15.52 -5.78 10.70
C LYS A 73 -15.38 -5.47 9.21
N VAL A 74 -14.42 -4.64 8.82
CA VAL A 74 -14.17 -4.26 7.43
C VAL A 74 -13.76 -5.48 6.60
N LEU A 75 -12.77 -6.25 7.07
CA LEU A 75 -12.27 -7.41 6.36
C LEU A 75 -13.35 -8.47 6.18
N ALA A 76 -14.18 -8.71 7.21
CA ALA A 76 -15.30 -9.64 7.11
C ALA A 76 -16.36 -9.22 6.08
N SER A 77 -16.67 -7.92 5.97
CA SER A 77 -17.57 -7.40 4.92
C SER A 77 -16.92 -7.55 3.53
N MET A 78 -15.66 -7.15 3.38
CA MET A 78 -14.93 -7.26 2.12
C MET A 78 -14.83 -8.71 1.62
N LEU A 79 -14.47 -9.66 2.49
CA LEU A 79 -14.37 -11.07 2.15
C LEU A 79 -15.72 -11.65 1.70
N ARG A 80 -16.80 -11.28 2.39
CA ARG A 80 -18.15 -11.76 2.07
C ARG A 80 -18.65 -11.29 0.72
N GLU A 81 -18.43 -10.01 0.41
CA GLU A 81 -19.05 -9.37 -0.75
C GLU A 81 -18.15 -9.40 -1.99
N ARG A 82 -16.84 -9.30 -1.80
CA ARG A 82 -15.85 -9.11 -2.86
C ARG A 82 -14.67 -10.06 -2.77
N GLY A 83 -14.68 -11.04 -1.86
CA GLY A 83 -13.55 -11.94 -1.64
C GLY A 83 -13.09 -12.66 -2.90
N LYS A 84 -14.03 -13.12 -3.76
CA LYS A 84 -13.69 -13.77 -5.04
C LYS A 84 -12.96 -12.85 -6.02
N ILE A 85 -13.24 -11.55 -5.98
CA ILE A 85 -12.58 -10.55 -6.83
C ILE A 85 -11.23 -10.18 -6.21
N LEU A 86 -11.21 -9.81 -4.94
CA LEU A 86 -10.00 -9.34 -4.25
C LEU A 86 -8.92 -10.43 -4.15
N PHE A 87 -9.33 -11.68 -3.91
CA PHE A 87 -8.43 -12.83 -3.78
C PHE A 87 -8.45 -13.73 -5.00
N ASN A 88 -8.71 -13.15 -6.18
CA ASN A 88 -8.57 -13.88 -7.44
C ASN A 88 -7.11 -14.32 -7.60
N THR A 89 -6.88 -15.62 -7.73
CA THR A 89 -5.53 -16.22 -7.80
C THR A 89 -4.69 -15.69 -8.97
N SER A 90 -5.31 -15.17 -10.02
CA SER A 90 -4.60 -14.55 -11.15
C SER A 90 -3.79 -13.30 -10.76
N PHE A 91 -4.22 -12.59 -9.70
CA PHE A 91 -3.54 -11.39 -9.20
C PHE A 91 -2.32 -11.70 -8.34
N PHE A 92 -2.07 -12.97 -8.04
CA PHE A 92 -1.00 -13.37 -7.15
C PHE A 92 0.04 -14.23 -7.85
N GLU A 93 1.27 -14.08 -7.42
CA GLU A 93 2.38 -14.97 -7.74
C GLU A 93 2.93 -15.56 -6.45
N THR A 94 3.62 -16.69 -6.60
CA THR A 94 4.28 -17.36 -5.48
C THR A 94 5.77 -17.09 -5.59
N GLN A 95 6.36 -16.59 -4.51
CA GLN A 95 7.80 -16.44 -4.36
C GLN A 95 8.26 -17.26 -3.16
N GLU A 96 9.29 -18.07 -3.36
CA GLU A 96 9.96 -18.76 -2.26
C GLU A 96 10.68 -17.75 -1.37
N SER A 97 10.43 -17.79 -0.06
CA SER A 97 11.24 -17.09 0.93
C SER A 97 12.33 -18.04 1.43
N LYS A 98 13.57 -17.82 1.00
CA LYS A 98 14.72 -18.60 1.46
C LYS A 98 14.95 -18.46 2.95
N ALA A 99 14.70 -17.26 3.50
CA ALA A 99 14.86 -16.98 4.92
C ALA A 99 13.88 -17.76 5.80
N LEU A 100 12.69 -18.07 5.28
CA LEU A 100 11.64 -18.76 6.01
C LEU A 100 11.45 -20.22 5.55
N GLY A 101 12.05 -20.63 4.44
CA GLY A 101 11.91 -21.96 3.84
C GLY A 101 10.47 -22.26 3.38
N VAL A 102 9.70 -21.23 3.02
CA VAL A 102 8.28 -21.37 2.65
C VAL A 102 7.94 -20.54 1.42
N ASP A 103 6.95 -21.02 0.68
CA ASP A 103 6.32 -20.30 -0.43
C ASP A 103 5.37 -19.22 0.10
N ILE A 104 5.60 -17.99 -0.35
CA ILE A 104 4.78 -16.83 0.00
C ILE A 104 4.00 -16.39 -1.23
N LYS A 105 2.69 -16.26 -1.07
CA LYS A 105 1.82 -15.70 -2.11
C LYS A 105 1.77 -14.19 -1.98
N MET A 106 2.20 -13.49 -3.01
CA MET A 106 2.24 -12.03 -3.07
C MET A 106 1.46 -11.49 -4.27
N VAL A 107 1.05 -10.23 -4.20
CA VAL A 107 0.33 -9.56 -5.29
C VAL A 107 1.32 -9.28 -6.42
N LYS A 108 0.96 -9.67 -7.65
CA LYS A 108 1.75 -9.40 -8.85
C LYS A 108 1.91 -7.90 -9.10
N PRO A 109 2.99 -7.48 -9.77
CA PRO A 109 3.11 -6.13 -10.31
C PRO A 109 1.88 -5.78 -11.16
N VAL A 110 1.32 -4.59 -10.92
CA VAL A 110 0.17 -4.07 -11.69
C VAL A 110 0.60 -3.63 -13.09
N ILE A 111 1.89 -3.32 -13.27
CA ILE A 111 2.48 -2.83 -14.51
C ILE A 111 3.34 -3.93 -15.12
N ASN A 112 3.21 -4.16 -16.42
CA ASN A 112 4.09 -5.03 -17.18
C ASN A 112 4.71 -4.25 -18.34
N PHE A 113 6.01 -4.39 -18.53
CA PHE A 113 6.72 -3.79 -19.66
C PHE A 113 6.78 -4.78 -20.82
N HIS A 114 6.40 -4.32 -22.01
CA HIS A 114 6.41 -5.16 -23.21
C HIS A 114 7.79 -5.73 -23.50
N GLY A 115 7.84 -7.01 -23.89
CA GLY A 115 9.09 -7.68 -24.25
C GLY A 115 9.95 -8.15 -23.08
N ASN A 116 9.42 -8.15 -21.84
CA ASN A 116 10.15 -8.57 -20.64
C ASN A 116 11.48 -7.81 -20.44
N THR A 117 11.57 -6.57 -20.91
CA THR A 117 12.80 -5.77 -20.79
C THR A 117 13.05 -5.32 -19.35
N ILE A 118 11.98 -5.22 -18.54
CA ILE A 118 12.04 -4.84 -17.13
C ILE A 118 11.20 -5.84 -16.34
N HIS A 119 11.84 -6.52 -15.40
CA HIS A 119 11.19 -7.37 -14.42
C HIS A 119 10.97 -6.58 -13.13
N LEU A 120 9.72 -6.22 -12.86
CA LEU A 120 9.35 -5.59 -11.59
C LEU A 120 9.28 -6.66 -10.51
N GLY A 121 9.96 -6.42 -9.39
CA GLY A 121 9.97 -7.33 -8.26
C GLY A 121 10.91 -6.83 -7.16
N TYR A 122 10.98 -7.59 -6.07
CA TYR A 122 11.95 -7.36 -5.02
C TYR A 122 13.13 -8.33 -5.18
N ASN A 123 14.35 -7.82 -5.11
CA ASN A 123 15.56 -8.67 -5.13
C ASN A 123 15.71 -9.49 -3.84
N VAL A 124 15.07 -9.02 -2.77
CA VAL A 124 15.10 -9.60 -1.44
C VAL A 124 13.72 -10.14 -1.10
N GLY A 125 13.66 -11.40 -0.68
CA GLY A 125 12.40 -12.06 -0.31
C GLY A 125 11.82 -11.55 1.00
N THR A 126 10.53 -11.83 1.22
CA THR A 126 9.86 -11.51 2.49
C THR A 126 10.49 -12.31 3.64
N ARG A 127 10.86 -11.64 4.73
CA ARG A 127 11.46 -12.25 5.92
C ARG A 127 11.10 -11.51 7.19
N GLY A 128 11.18 -12.21 8.32
CA GLY A 128 10.95 -11.63 9.65
C GLY A 128 12.18 -10.86 10.16
N ASN A 129 12.02 -10.22 11.32
CA ASN A 129 13.13 -9.57 12.01
C ASN A 129 14.18 -10.61 12.44
N GLY A 130 15.47 -10.29 12.29
CA GLY A 130 16.59 -11.10 12.78
C GLY A 130 17.26 -12.02 11.76
N HIS A 131 16.74 -12.13 10.55
CA HIS A 131 17.35 -12.92 9.46
C HIS A 131 18.48 -12.19 8.73
N ASP A 132 18.52 -10.86 8.84
CA ASP A 132 19.54 -10.00 8.26
C ASP A 132 20.75 -9.84 9.19
N GLU A 133 21.92 -9.60 8.59
CA GLU A 133 23.10 -9.14 9.32
C GLU A 133 22.89 -7.77 9.95
N ALA A 134 23.63 -7.49 11.04
CA ALA A 134 23.60 -6.18 11.69
C ALA A 134 24.39 -5.11 10.91
N ARG A 135 24.41 -5.22 9.58
CA ARG A 135 25.05 -4.31 8.63
C ARG A 135 24.29 -4.34 7.31
N TRP A 136 24.40 -3.26 6.55
CA TRP A 136 23.90 -3.24 5.17
C TRP A 136 24.73 -4.18 4.28
N PRO A 137 24.09 -4.91 3.35
CA PRO A 137 24.82 -5.69 2.36
C PRO A 137 25.60 -4.75 1.44
N VAL A 138 26.74 -5.22 0.95
CA VAL A 138 27.59 -4.44 0.05
C VAL A 138 26.90 -4.28 -1.31
N ASP A 139 26.19 -5.33 -1.74
CA ASP A 139 25.34 -5.32 -2.91
C ASP A 139 23.86 -5.46 -2.50
N LEU A 140 23.10 -4.37 -2.63
CA LEU A 140 21.67 -4.31 -2.35
C LEU A 140 20.82 -5.17 -3.29
N MET A 141 21.40 -5.73 -4.36
CA MET A 141 20.76 -6.68 -5.26
C MET A 141 20.87 -8.12 -4.78
N THR A 142 21.63 -8.38 -3.71
CA THR A 142 21.86 -9.71 -3.17
C THR A 142 21.09 -9.97 -1.90
N GLU A 143 20.63 -11.21 -1.75
CA GLU A 143 19.98 -11.69 -0.55
C GLU A 143 21.02 -12.34 0.37
N GLU A 144 21.50 -11.59 1.37
CA GLU A 144 22.30 -12.14 2.48
C GLU A 144 21.32 -12.61 3.60
N ILE A 145 21.45 -13.86 4.04
CA ILE A 145 20.68 -14.47 5.13
C ILE A 145 21.67 -15.13 6.09
N LYS A 146 21.44 -14.98 7.39
CA LYS A 146 22.20 -15.63 8.47
C LYS A 146 22.07 -17.16 8.51
#